data_AF-A0AAU0NWW4-F1
#
_entry.id   AF-A0AAU0NWW4-F1
#
_cell.length_a   1.000
_cell.length_b   1.000
_cell.length_c   1.000
_cell.angle_alpha   90.00
_cell.angle_beta   90.00
_cell.angle_gamma   90.00
#
_symmetry.space_group_name_H-M   'P 1'
#
loop_
_entity.id
_entity.type
_entity.pdbx_description
1 polymer ?
#
loop_
_entity_poly.entity_id
_entity_poly.type
_entity_poly.pdbx_seq_one_letter_code
_entity_poly.pdbx_strand_id
1 'polypeptide(L)'
;MDRVESIKDILDKRELAIAEDDRRAVSKANKALNSTIKSNITKAQEALGEDNEYKEYFLNNSEHIKELLAVNKEVNTTEEAINLIHQVDFRYIFGLDVLIEKPFACEFINNELRVSLAFTTEEKANVEVEKEMEKYHGKETSILGYERFGMYVKELIVRGEPTEAWITYSLTRKKYLYVVGSKNKDNQHSIISFDIFDLYEIFMKCDINKAIQGLCELLGIRIKEFEEVRDRYERCKSFVRNNLTKDKFPILFELIGEHIHKLETILEEGIDKLYYHVESKEGMVFSASMQYLADIMGKGKSTINPIVNIFALLGLLRKPDVRSGIYGKGSNNDITYYYIPEYNNELFQKAEQLAMILLYNGERITASSFSYKNCIEKFGQEIANSIFKDKVTKARAS
;
A
#
# COMPACT_ATOMS: atom_id res chain seq x y z
N MET A 1 -5.53 -31.42 -9.22
CA MET A 1 -4.15 -31.38 -8.70
C MET A 1 -3.55 -30.06 -9.16
N ASP A 2 -3.71 -28.99 -8.38
CA ASP A 2 -3.00 -27.75 -8.68
C ASP A 2 -1.62 -27.88 -8.07
N ARG A 3 -0.60 -28.05 -8.92
CA ARG A 3 0.80 -27.85 -8.54
C ARG A 3 0.89 -26.50 -7.84
N VAL A 4 1.62 -26.43 -6.73
CA VAL A 4 2.26 -25.16 -6.34
C VAL A 4 3.17 -24.82 -7.53
N GLU A 5 2.71 -23.91 -8.39
CA GLU A 5 3.47 -23.50 -9.56
C GLU A 5 4.79 -22.92 -9.06
N SER A 6 5.90 -23.52 -9.48
CA SER A 6 7.20 -22.93 -9.21
C SER A 6 7.24 -21.55 -9.88
N ILE A 7 8.07 -20.62 -9.37
CA ILE A 7 8.25 -19.32 -10.02
C ILE A 7 8.64 -19.50 -11.51
N LYS A 8 9.40 -20.54 -11.82
CA LYS A 8 9.72 -20.95 -13.19
C LYS A 8 8.46 -21.30 -14.00
N ASP A 9 7.56 -22.13 -13.47
CA ASP A 9 6.30 -22.46 -14.16
C ASP A 9 5.44 -21.22 -14.42
N ILE A 10 5.41 -20.26 -13.49
CA ILE A 10 4.67 -19.00 -13.64
C ILE A 10 5.30 -18.14 -14.74
N LEU A 11 6.65 -18.06 -14.78
CA LEU A 11 7.39 -17.32 -15.80
C LEU A 11 7.23 -17.94 -17.19
N ASP A 12 7.36 -19.26 -17.32
CA ASP A 12 7.17 -19.98 -18.58
C ASP A 12 5.74 -19.76 -19.13
N LYS A 13 4.73 -19.81 -18.26
CA LYS A 13 3.33 -19.49 -18.64
C LYS A 13 3.14 -18.04 -19.06
N ARG A 14 3.85 -17.10 -18.41
CA ARG A 14 3.81 -15.68 -18.76
C ARG A 14 4.44 -15.45 -20.14
N GLU A 15 5.57 -16.07 -20.43
CA GLU A 15 6.26 -15.94 -21.72
C GLU A 15 5.43 -16.53 -22.85
N LEU A 16 4.84 -17.70 -22.66
CA LEU A 16 3.90 -18.29 -23.60
C LEU A 16 2.70 -17.36 -23.86
N ALA A 17 2.09 -16.82 -22.80
CA ALA A 17 0.97 -15.90 -22.91
C ALA A 17 1.32 -14.58 -23.62
N ILE A 18 2.56 -14.08 -23.46
CA ILE A 18 3.06 -12.92 -24.21
C ILE A 18 3.21 -13.27 -25.69
N ALA A 19 3.78 -14.44 -26.00
CA ALA A 19 3.94 -14.91 -27.37
C ALA A 19 2.59 -15.12 -28.08
N GLU A 20 1.54 -15.48 -27.34
CA GLU A 20 0.18 -15.69 -27.83
C GLU A 20 -0.71 -14.41 -27.80
N ASP A 21 -0.17 -13.26 -27.36
CA ASP A 21 -0.92 -12.01 -27.09
C ASP A 21 -2.16 -12.20 -26.17
N ASP A 22 -2.14 -13.20 -25.29
CA ASP A 22 -3.20 -13.43 -24.30
C ASP A 22 -2.99 -12.52 -23.08
N ARG A 23 -3.51 -11.30 -23.20
CA ARG A 23 -3.47 -10.29 -22.13
C ARG A 23 -4.07 -10.77 -20.80
N ARG A 24 -5.07 -11.66 -20.84
CA ARG A 24 -5.72 -12.17 -19.64
C ARG A 24 -4.82 -13.17 -18.92
N ALA A 25 -4.20 -14.08 -19.67
CA ALA A 25 -3.22 -15.03 -19.12
C ALA A 25 -1.98 -14.30 -18.57
N VAL A 26 -1.48 -13.28 -19.27
CA VAL A 26 -0.39 -12.43 -18.77
C VAL A 26 -0.76 -11.76 -17.44
N SER A 27 -1.95 -11.16 -17.35
CA SER A 27 -2.44 -10.54 -16.11
C SER A 27 -2.54 -11.55 -14.96
N LYS A 28 -3.04 -12.76 -15.23
CA LYS A 28 -3.13 -13.84 -14.23
C LYS A 28 -1.76 -14.30 -13.75
N ALA A 29 -0.81 -14.49 -14.66
CA ALA A 29 0.55 -14.90 -14.32
C ALA A 29 1.29 -13.82 -13.50
N ASN A 30 1.16 -12.54 -13.88
CA ASN A 30 1.72 -11.43 -13.10
C ASN A 30 1.14 -11.38 -11.68
N LYS A 31 -0.17 -11.59 -11.53
CA LYS A 31 -0.81 -11.62 -10.21
C LYS A 31 -0.30 -12.78 -9.35
N ALA A 32 -0.12 -13.96 -9.94
CA ALA A 32 0.45 -15.11 -9.26
C ALA A 32 1.90 -14.83 -8.82
N LEU A 33 2.73 -14.29 -9.72
CA LEU A 33 4.12 -13.92 -9.43
C LEU A 33 4.21 -12.92 -8.28
N ASN A 34 3.42 -11.84 -8.30
CA ASN A 34 3.41 -10.82 -7.24
C ASN A 34 2.98 -11.41 -5.89
N SER A 35 2.00 -12.33 -5.89
CA SER A 35 1.58 -13.02 -4.68
C SER A 35 2.71 -13.88 -4.10
N THR A 36 3.46 -14.57 -4.97
CA THR A 36 4.59 -15.40 -4.55
C THR A 36 5.74 -14.56 -4.03
N ILE A 37 6.11 -13.46 -4.70
CA ILE A 37 7.15 -12.53 -4.23
C ILE A 37 6.78 -11.99 -2.84
N LYS A 38 5.56 -11.46 -2.69
CA LYS A 38 5.09 -10.91 -1.41
C LYS A 38 5.12 -11.95 -0.28
N SER A 39 4.72 -13.20 -0.57
CA SER A 39 4.81 -14.28 0.42
C SER A 39 6.25 -14.56 0.85
N ASN A 40 7.21 -14.48 -0.08
CA ASN A 40 8.63 -14.69 0.25
C ASN A 40 9.23 -13.49 1.00
N ILE A 41 8.81 -12.25 0.68
CA ILE A 41 9.17 -11.06 1.46
C ILE A 41 8.74 -11.25 2.92
N THR A 42 7.46 -11.62 3.16
CA THR A 42 6.97 -11.85 4.53
C THR A 42 7.76 -12.94 5.26
N LYS A 43 8.06 -14.07 4.59
CA LYS A 43 8.90 -15.12 5.18
C LYS A 43 10.31 -14.64 5.53
N ALA A 44 10.93 -13.86 4.65
CA ALA A 44 12.26 -13.30 4.89
C ALA A 44 12.24 -12.31 6.07
N GLN A 45 11.22 -11.46 6.17
CA GLN A 45 11.01 -10.55 7.31
C GLN A 45 10.86 -11.31 8.63
N GLU A 46 10.13 -12.43 8.62
CA GLU A 46 9.96 -13.29 9.79
C GLU A 46 11.29 -13.96 10.19
N ALA A 47 12.05 -14.45 9.21
CA ALA A 47 13.33 -15.12 9.45
C ALA A 47 14.41 -14.19 10.03
N LEU A 48 14.45 -12.92 9.59
CA LEU A 48 15.45 -11.95 10.02
C LEU A 48 15.14 -11.30 11.38
N GLY A 49 13.87 -11.23 11.79
CA GLY A 49 13.50 -10.50 13.00
C GLY A 49 13.53 -8.96 12.84
N GLU A 50 13.02 -8.25 13.86
CA GLU A 50 12.89 -6.77 13.84
C GLU A 50 14.23 -6.02 13.79
N ASP A 51 15.23 -6.59 14.45
CA ASP A 51 16.56 -6.03 14.65
C ASP A 51 17.55 -6.89 13.86
N ASN A 52 17.62 -6.66 12.56
CA ASN A 52 18.56 -7.34 11.66
C ASN A 52 19.73 -6.43 11.30
N GLU A 53 20.88 -7.05 11.01
CA GLU A 53 22.13 -6.35 10.72
C GLU A 53 22.06 -5.41 9.51
N TYR A 54 21.25 -5.74 8.50
CA TYR A 54 21.09 -4.91 7.29
C TYR A 54 20.41 -3.57 7.62
N LYS A 55 19.37 -3.62 8.47
CA LYS A 55 18.69 -2.43 8.99
C LYS A 55 19.60 -1.63 9.91
N GLU A 56 20.33 -2.28 10.80
CA GLU A 56 21.30 -1.62 11.67
C GLU A 56 22.38 -0.90 10.85
N TYR A 57 22.96 -1.58 9.86
CA TYR A 57 23.93 -0.99 8.95
C TYR A 57 23.35 0.23 8.24
N PHE A 58 22.15 0.10 7.65
CA PHE A 58 21.51 1.20 6.93
C PHE A 58 21.31 2.43 7.83
N LEU A 59 20.78 2.24 9.04
CA LEU A 59 20.50 3.33 9.97
C LEU A 59 21.79 4.00 10.47
N ASN A 60 22.84 3.21 10.77
CA ASN A 60 24.11 3.71 11.28
C ASN A 60 24.97 4.42 10.21
N ASN A 61 24.71 4.14 8.93
CA ASN A 61 25.53 4.65 7.82
C ASN A 61 24.74 5.52 6.82
N SER A 62 23.51 5.92 7.15
CA SER A 62 22.59 6.59 6.22
C SER A 62 23.17 7.85 5.57
N GLU A 63 23.85 8.72 6.34
CA GLU A 63 24.49 9.92 5.80
C GLU A 63 25.66 9.58 4.86
N HIS A 64 26.47 8.58 5.20
CA HIS A 64 27.55 8.13 4.33
C HIS A 64 27.03 7.50 3.03
N ILE A 65 25.98 6.66 3.12
CA ILE A 65 25.31 6.06 1.97
C ILE A 65 24.76 7.16 1.05
N LYS A 66 24.14 8.19 1.65
CA LYS A 66 23.62 9.35 0.93
C LYS A 66 24.73 10.11 0.20
N GLU A 67 25.87 10.38 0.84
CA GLU A 67 27.02 11.01 0.17
C GLU A 67 27.56 10.18 -0.99
N LEU A 68 27.61 8.86 -0.84
CA LEU A 68 28.16 7.94 -1.83
C LEU A 68 27.24 7.74 -3.04
N LEU A 69 25.92 7.64 -2.81
CA LEU A 69 24.93 7.21 -3.80
C LEU A 69 23.97 8.31 -4.23
N ALA A 70 24.13 9.55 -3.75
CA ALA A 70 23.23 10.64 -4.07
C ALA A 70 23.00 10.78 -5.58
N VAL A 71 21.72 10.74 -5.96
CA VAL A 71 21.28 11.01 -7.33
C VAL A 71 20.92 12.48 -7.47
N ASN A 72 20.32 13.09 -6.44
CA ASN A 72 19.96 14.52 -6.37
C ASN A 72 19.20 15.02 -7.60
N LYS A 73 18.14 14.30 -7.99
CA LYS A 73 17.41 14.55 -9.23
C LYS A 73 15.94 14.80 -8.99
N GLU A 74 15.40 15.75 -9.73
CA GLU A 74 13.97 15.96 -9.84
C GLU A 74 13.41 15.18 -11.03
N VAL A 75 12.35 14.41 -10.80
CA VAL A 75 11.64 13.60 -11.79
C VAL A 75 10.17 13.95 -11.81
N ASN A 76 9.46 13.63 -12.89
CA ASN A 76 8.05 14.01 -13.00
C ASN A 76 7.16 13.06 -12.18
N THR A 77 7.42 11.74 -12.26
CA THR A 77 6.52 10.71 -11.75
C THR A 77 7.22 9.71 -10.81
N THR A 78 6.42 8.98 -10.03
CA THR A 78 6.91 7.85 -9.21
C THR A 78 7.57 6.75 -10.04
N GLU A 79 7.08 6.50 -11.26
CA GLU A 79 7.66 5.48 -12.15
C GLU A 79 9.07 5.86 -12.62
N GLU A 80 9.28 7.15 -12.95
CA GLU A 80 10.61 7.66 -13.26
C GLU A 80 11.56 7.52 -12.06
N ALA A 81 11.10 7.82 -10.83
CA ALA A 81 11.87 7.62 -9.61
C ALA A 81 12.25 6.15 -9.43
N ILE A 82 11.28 5.23 -9.53
CA ILE A 82 11.49 3.78 -9.40
C ILE A 82 12.55 3.28 -10.38
N ASN A 83 12.50 3.74 -11.64
CA ASN A 83 13.46 3.36 -12.67
C ASN A 83 14.88 3.87 -12.40
N LEU A 84 15.04 5.02 -11.76
CA LEU A 84 16.36 5.50 -11.31
C LEU A 84 16.88 4.68 -10.14
N ILE A 85 16.04 4.42 -9.14
CA ILE A 85 16.40 3.68 -7.93
C ILE A 85 16.84 2.24 -8.26
N HIS A 86 16.15 1.59 -9.19
CA HIS A 86 16.53 0.25 -9.68
C HIS A 86 17.98 0.13 -10.19
N GLN A 87 18.57 1.23 -10.68
CA GLN A 87 19.94 1.26 -11.20
C GLN A 87 20.99 1.43 -10.10
N VAL A 88 20.59 1.72 -8.86
CA VAL A 88 21.49 1.87 -7.73
C VAL A 88 21.95 0.50 -7.24
N ASP A 89 23.25 0.37 -6.99
CA ASP A 89 23.83 -0.84 -6.43
C ASP A 89 23.49 -0.94 -4.94
N PHE A 90 22.47 -1.74 -4.62
CA PHE A 90 21.94 -1.89 -3.28
C PHE A 90 22.95 -2.49 -2.28
N ARG A 91 24.07 -3.05 -2.73
CA ARG A 91 25.11 -3.56 -1.83
C ARG A 91 25.64 -2.48 -0.90
N TYR A 92 25.83 -1.28 -1.41
CA TYR A 92 26.29 -0.14 -0.62
C TYR A 92 25.25 0.36 0.37
N ILE A 93 23.96 0.19 0.07
CA ILE A 93 22.85 0.60 0.93
C ILE A 93 22.73 -0.34 2.14
N PHE A 94 22.85 -1.64 1.90
CA PHE A 94 22.60 -2.68 2.91
C PHE A 94 23.88 -3.31 3.47
N GLY A 95 25.06 -2.78 3.14
CA GLY A 95 26.33 -3.26 3.69
C GLY A 95 26.74 -4.65 3.22
N LEU A 96 26.31 -5.06 2.02
CA LEU A 96 26.61 -6.38 1.48
C LEU A 96 28.03 -6.42 0.90
N ASP A 97 29.00 -6.87 1.69
CA ASP A 97 30.39 -7.09 1.25
C ASP A 97 30.52 -8.40 0.47
N VAL A 98 29.90 -8.44 -0.72
CA VAL A 98 29.91 -9.59 -1.62
C VAL A 98 30.24 -9.15 -3.04
N LEU A 99 30.95 -10.03 -3.76
CA LEU A 99 31.29 -9.81 -5.16
C LEU A 99 30.11 -10.16 -6.08
N ILE A 100 29.88 -9.33 -7.09
CA ILE A 100 28.87 -9.60 -8.13
C ILE A 100 29.19 -10.95 -8.80
N GLU A 101 28.14 -11.71 -9.10
CA GLU A 101 28.17 -13.06 -9.67
C GLU A 101 28.80 -14.14 -8.79
N LYS A 102 29.31 -13.83 -7.59
CA LYS A 102 29.84 -14.85 -6.67
C LYS A 102 28.72 -15.37 -5.75
N PRO A 103 28.59 -16.71 -5.61
CA PRO A 103 27.64 -17.27 -4.67
C PRO A 103 28.12 -17.05 -3.21
N PHE A 104 27.16 -16.81 -2.32
CA PHE A 104 27.31 -16.70 -0.86
C PHE A 104 26.09 -17.33 -0.18
N ALA A 105 26.14 -17.57 1.13
CA ALA A 105 25.02 -18.14 1.87
C ALA A 105 23.92 -17.08 2.08
N CYS A 106 22.67 -17.41 1.75
CA CYS A 106 21.51 -16.56 2.01
C CYS A 106 21.04 -16.76 3.46
N GLU A 107 20.97 -15.69 4.23
CA GLU A 107 20.68 -15.78 5.67
C GLU A 107 19.18 -15.89 6.00
N PHE A 108 18.33 -15.48 5.06
CA PHE A 108 16.89 -15.33 5.29
C PHE A 108 16.02 -16.22 4.40
N ILE A 109 16.63 -17.00 3.50
CA ILE A 109 15.93 -18.05 2.74
C ILE A 109 16.71 -19.36 2.85
N ASN A 110 16.04 -20.36 3.38
CA ASN A 110 16.55 -21.72 3.51
C ASN A 110 15.88 -22.63 2.49
N ASN A 111 16.55 -23.72 2.16
CA ASN A 111 15.93 -24.79 1.40
C ASN A 111 14.80 -25.40 2.26
N GLU A 112 13.58 -25.45 1.72
CA GLU A 112 12.43 -26.06 2.41
C GLU A 112 12.12 -27.40 1.77
N LEU A 113 11.99 -28.45 2.58
CA LEU A 113 11.32 -29.69 2.16
C LEU A 113 9.85 -29.59 2.56
N ARG A 114 8.94 -29.78 1.60
CA ARG A 114 7.49 -29.78 1.85
C ARG A 114 6.91 -31.16 1.64
N VAL A 115 6.19 -31.65 2.65
CA VAL A 115 5.42 -32.88 2.59
C VAL A 115 3.94 -32.51 2.74
N SER A 116 3.18 -32.60 1.65
CA SER A 116 1.74 -32.32 1.64
C SER A 116 0.97 -33.62 1.82
N LEU A 117 0.16 -33.70 2.87
CA LEU A 117 -0.68 -34.84 3.21
C LEU A 117 -2.15 -34.41 3.13
N ALA A 118 -3.02 -35.24 2.55
CA ALA A 118 -4.44 -34.92 2.38
C ALA A 118 -5.33 -36.07 2.87
N PHE A 119 -6.29 -35.76 3.73
CA PHE A 119 -7.15 -36.76 4.37
C PHE A 119 -8.62 -36.34 4.38
N THR A 120 -9.51 -37.31 4.52
CA THR A 120 -10.96 -37.08 4.57
C THR A 120 -11.47 -36.58 5.92
N THR A 121 -10.66 -36.68 6.98
CA THR A 121 -11.00 -36.16 8.31
C THR A 121 -9.82 -35.41 8.92
N GLU A 122 -10.12 -34.40 9.72
CA GLU A 122 -9.11 -33.56 10.38
C GLU A 122 -8.26 -34.37 11.37
N GLU A 123 -8.89 -35.26 12.13
CA GLU A 123 -8.22 -36.09 13.14
C GLU A 123 -7.15 -36.98 12.50
N LYS A 124 -7.45 -37.60 11.36
CA LYS A 124 -6.46 -38.39 10.61
C LYS A 124 -5.33 -37.52 10.08
N ALA A 125 -5.65 -36.31 9.62
CA ALA A 125 -4.65 -35.38 9.13
C ALA A 125 -3.66 -34.96 10.22
N ASN A 126 -4.15 -34.71 11.43
CA ASN A 126 -3.32 -34.34 12.57
C ASN A 126 -2.41 -35.51 13.02
N VAL A 127 -2.97 -36.73 13.14
CA VAL A 127 -2.18 -37.90 13.57
C VAL A 127 -1.08 -38.24 12.56
N GLU A 128 -1.38 -38.21 11.27
CA GLU A 128 -0.39 -38.58 10.25
C GLU A 128 0.68 -37.49 10.04
N VAL A 129 0.35 -36.20 10.17
CA VAL A 129 1.37 -35.16 10.09
C VAL A 129 2.33 -35.21 11.28
N GLU A 130 1.83 -35.54 12.49
CA GLU A 130 2.68 -35.76 13.67
C GLU A 130 3.64 -36.94 13.46
N LYS A 131 3.15 -38.08 12.93
CA LYS A 131 4.02 -39.22 12.58
C LYS A 131 5.06 -38.86 11.52
N GLU A 132 4.69 -38.05 10.53
CA GLU A 132 5.63 -37.62 9.50
C GLU A 132 6.69 -36.68 10.09
N MET A 133 6.32 -35.81 11.04
CA MET A 133 7.25 -34.94 11.77
C MET A 133 8.32 -35.72 12.53
N GLU A 134 7.98 -36.86 13.12
CA GLU A 134 8.94 -37.71 13.85
C GLU A 134 10.13 -38.14 12.98
N LYS A 135 9.94 -38.26 11.66
CA LYS A 135 11.03 -38.59 10.71
C LYS A 135 12.09 -37.49 10.59
N TYR A 136 11.76 -36.28 11.01
CA TYR A 136 12.61 -35.10 10.92
C TYR A 136 13.06 -34.60 12.29
N HIS A 137 13.16 -35.51 13.27
CA HIS A 137 13.57 -35.19 14.62
C HIS A 137 14.87 -34.36 14.67
N GLY A 138 14.85 -33.27 15.45
CA GLY A 138 15.97 -32.33 15.55
C GLY A 138 16.05 -31.28 14.44
N LYS A 139 15.16 -31.31 13.45
CA LYS A 139 15.00 -30.23 12.46
C LYS A 139 13.87 -29.30 12.86
N GLU A 140 14.00 -28.03 12.47
CA GLU A 140 12.92 -27.06 12.63
C GLU A 140 11.80 -27.36 11.63
N THR A 141 10.57 -27.49 12.14
CA THR A 141 9.40 -27.86 11.35
C THR A 141 8.23 -26.94 11.64
N SER A 142 7.43 -26.65 10.62
CA SER A 142 6.16 -25.92 10.74
C SER A 142 5.04 -26.65 10.00
N ILE A 143 3.80 -26.48 10.44
CA ILE A 143 2.63 -27.10 9.82
C ILE A 143 1.68 -26.02 9.33
N LEU A 144 1.28 -26.10 8.07
CA LEU A 144 0.16 -25.34 7.52
C LEU A 144 -1.04 -26.27 7.31
N GLY A 145 -2.24 -25.82 7.68
CA GLY A 145 -3.47 -26.60 7.52
C GLY A 145 -4.55 -25.81 6.79
N TYR A 146 -5.23 -26.45 5.85
CA TYR A 146 -6.38 -25.88 5.17
C TYR A 146 -7.32 -26.97 4.62
N GLU A 147 -8.59 -26.62 4.44
CA GLU A 147 -9.56 -27.51 3.80
C GLU A 147 -9.65 -27.23 2.29
N ARG A 148 -9.62 -28.29 1.48
CA ARG A 148 -9.76 -28.19 0.03
C ARG A 148 -10.45 -29.42 -0.55
N PHE A 149 -11.49 -29.18 -1.36
CA PHE A 149 -12.28 -30.26 -1.99
C PHE A 149 -12.86 -31.29 -1.00
N GLY A 150 -13.28 -30.84 0.18
CA GLY A 150 -13.78 -31.72 1.25
C GLY A 150 -12.70 -32.60 1.89
N MET A 151 -11.42 -32.25 1.69
CA MET A 151 -10.28 -32.90 2.32
C MET A 151 -9.54 -31.90 3.23
N TYR A 152 -9.02 -32.41 4.34
CA TYR A 152 -8.12 -31.71 5.23
C TYR A 152 -6.69 -31.91 4.75
N VAL A 153 -6.07 -30.84 4.25
CA VAL A 153 -4.69 -30.84 3.79
C VAL A 153 -3.80 -30.27 4.89
N LYS A 154 -2.73 -31.00 5.21
CA LYS A 154 -1.65 -30.58 6.10
C LYS A 154 -0.35 -30.55 5.32
N GLU A 155 0.34 -29.42 5.32
CA GLU A 155 1.69 -29.29 4.76
C GLU A 155 2.69 -29.22 5.89
N LEU A 156 3.52 -30.25 6.00
CA LEU A 156 4.71 -30.23 6.85
C LEU A 156 5.84 -29.55 6.08
N ILE A 157 6.36 -28.46 6.63
CA ILE A 157 7.51 -27.74 6.10
C ILE A 157 8.69 -28.03 7.03
N VAL A 158 9.74 -28.62 6.48
CA VAL A 158 11.00 -28.91 7.18
C VAL A 158 12.05 -27.91 6.69
N ARG A 159 12.61 -27.12 7.62
CA ARG A 159 13.69 -26.19 7.31
C ARG A 159 14.97 -26.96 7.04
N GLY A 160 15.60 -26.66 5.92
CA GLY A 160 16.91 -27.18 5.50
C GLY A 160 18.00 -26.14 5.67
N GLU A 161 19.14 -26.40 5.01
CA GLU A 161 20.30 -25.52 5.00
C GLU A 161 20.01 -24.16 4.33
N PRO A 162 20.77 -23.11 4.67
CA PRO A 162 20.78 -21.84 3.95
C PRO A 162 20.93 -22.06 2.44
N THR A 163 20.09 -21.40 1.65
CA THR A 163 20.19 -21.46 0.19
C THR A 163 21.33 -20.58 -0.29
N GLU A 164 21.94 -20.85 -1.46
CA GLU A 164 22.90 -19.91 -2.02
C GLU A 164 22.19 -18.66 -2.57
N ALA A 165 22.87 -17.52 -2.51
CA ALA A 165 22.49 -16.30 -3.18
C ALA A 165 23.66 -15.72 -3.97
N TRP A 166 23.35 -14.90 -4.98
CA TRP A 166 24.33 -14.08 -5.68
C TRP A 166 23.67 -12.79 -6.17
N ILE A 167 24.48 -11.77 -6.39
CA ILE A 167 24.01 -10.50 -6.95
C ILE A 167 24.38 -10.44 -8.43
N THR A 168 23.45 -10.01 -9.26
CA THR A 168 23.64 -9.83 -10.71
C THR A 168 23.03 -8.51 -11.17
N TYR A 169 23.53 -7.96 -12.27
CA TYR A 169 22.93 -6.80 -12.92
C TYR A 169 22.23 -7.23 -14.22
N SER A 170 20.91 -7.06 -14.27
CA SER A 170 20.13 -7.34 -15.48
C SER A 170 20.24 -6.18 -16.45
N LEU A 171 21.02 -6.35 -17.53
CA LEU A 171 21.14 -5.34 -18.60
C LEU A 171 19.78 -5.03 -19.25
N THR A 172 18.95 -6.06 -19.46
CA THR A 172 17.61 -5.91 -20.08
C THR A 172 16.65 -5.13 -19.19
N ARG A 173 16.65 -5.39 -17.88
CA ARG A 173 15.76 -4.72 -16.92
C ARG A 173 16.38 -3.47 -16.31
N LYS A 174 17.66 -3.19 -16.60
CA LYS A 174 18.49 -2.12 -16.03
C LYS A 174 18.39 -2.06 -14.50
N LYS A 175 18.55 -3.21 -13.84
CA LYS A 175 18.48 -3.28 -12.39
C LYS A 175 19.35 -4.36 -11.77
N TYR A 176 19.81 -4.09 -10.55
CA TYR A 176 20.45 -5.11 -9.71
C TYR A 176 19.41 -6.08 -9.17
N LEU A 177 19.80 -7.34 -9.05
CA LEU A 177 18.97 -8.42 -8.52
C LEU A 177 19.77 -9.24 -7.51
N TYR A 178 19.18 -9.45 -6.34
CA TYR A 178 19.60 -10.44 -5.36
C TYR A 178 18.88 -11.75 -5.70
N VAL A 179 19.60 -12.72 -6.24
CA VAL A 179 19.03 -13.98 -6.72
C VAL A 179 19.34 -15.08 -5.73
N VAL A 180 18.32 -15.81 -5.32
CA VAL A 180 18.42 -16.96 -4.41
C VAL A 180 18.17 -18.22 -5.19
N GLY A 181 19.03 -19.23 -5.01
CA GLY A 181 18.92 -20.51 -5.68
C GLY A 181 20.20 -21.33 -5.61
N SER A 182 20.52 -22.01 -6.71
CA SER A 182 21.79 -22.73 -6.85
C SER A 182 22.51 -22.26 -8.11
N LYS A 183 23.79 -21.92 -7.95
CA LYS A 183 24.63 -21.45 -9.05
C LYS A 183 25.80 -22.39 -9.28
N ASN A 184 25.56 -23.44 -10.07
CA ASN A 184 26.62 -24.30 -10.59
C ASN A 184 27.05 -23.82 -12.00
N LYS A 185 28.33 -23.99 -12.33
CA LYS A 185 28.94 -23.54 -13.62
C LYS A 185 28.16 -24.00 -14.86
N ASP A 186 27.48 -25.14 -14.77
CA ASP A 186 26.77 -25.77 -15.88
C ASP A 186 25.23 -25.71 -15.75
N ASN A 187 24.70 -25.27 -14.60
CA ASN A 187 23.26 -25.20 -14.37
C ASN A 187 22.92 -24.16 -13.29
N GLN A 188 22.36 -23.03 -13.72
CA GLN A 188 21.86 -21.99 -12.82
C GLN A 188 20.36 -22.22 -12.59
N HIS A 189 19.97 -22.39 -11.33
CA HIS A 189 18.57 -22.52 -10.93
C HIS A 189 18.22 -21.41 -9.94
N SER A 190 17.48 -20.39 -10.39
CA SER A 190 16.93 -19.36 -9.52
C SER A 190 15.60 -19.82 -8.93
N ILE A 191 15.49 -19.80 -7.61
CA ILE A 191 14.24 -20.01 -6.88
C ILE A 191 13.45 -18.70 -6.87
N ILE A 192 14.10 -17.59 -6.49
CA ILE A 192 13.51 -16.26 -6.43
C ILE A 192 14.57 -15.18 -6.67
N SER A 193 14.14 -14.00 -7.09
CA SER A 193 14.98 -12.82 -7.20
C SER A 193 14.29 -11.62 -6.54
N PHE A 194 15.05 -10.85 -5.77
CA PHE A 194 14.63 -9.61 -5.15
C PHE A 194 15.35 -8.43 -5.81
N ASP A 195 14.63 -7.34 -6.04
CA ASP A 195 15.27 -6.06 -6.34
C ASP A 195 15.46 -5.21 -5.08
N ILE A 196 15.98 -4.00 -5.26
CA ILE A 196 16.26 -3.06 -4.17
C ILE A 196 15.02 -2.75 -3.32
N PHE A 197 13.81 -2.69 -3.90
CA PHE A 197 12.60 -2.40 -3.15
C PHE A 197 12.19 -3.61 -2.32
N ASP A 198 12.23 -4.80 -2.91
CA ASP A 198 11.95 -6.03 -2.18
C ASP A 198 12.90 -6.19 -0.99
N LEU A 199 14.20 -5.95 -1.18
CA LEU A 199 15.20 -5.99 -0.11
C LEU A 199 14.94 -4.92 0.96
N TYR A 200 14.56 -3.71 0.56
CA TYR A 200 14.20 -2.66 1.51
C TYR A 200 12.96 -3.04 2.32
N GLU A 201 11.91 -3.58 1.68
CA GLU A 201 10.74 -4.12 2.37
C GLU A 201 11.14 -5.23 3.36
N ILE A 202 12.03 -6.16 2.96
CA ILE A 202 12.52 -7.24 3.82
C ILE A 202 13.29 -6.70 5.03
N PHE A 203 14.31 -5.88 4.82
CA PHE A 203 15.22 -5.44 5.87
C PHE A 203 14.58 -4.40 6.80
N MET A 204 13.80 -3.47 6.25
CA MET A 204 13.16 -2.40 7.02
C MET A 204 11.77 -2.75 7.53
N LYS A 205 11.21 -3.90 7.14
CA LYS A 205 9.86 -4.36 7.49
C LYS A 205 8.78 -3.33 7.20
N CYS A 206 8.79 -2.81 5.99
CA CYS A 206 7.82 -1.82 5.53
C CYS A 206 7.06 -2.31 4.29
N ASP A 207 6.07 -1.52 3.86
CA ASP A 207 5.43 -1.71 2.57
C ASP A 207 6.20 -1.00 1.45
N ILE A 208 5.89 -1.37 0.21
CA ILE A 208 6.50 -0.81 -1.00
C ILE A 208 6.46 0.73 -1.09
N ASN A 209 5.40 1.40 -0.61
CA ASN A 209 5.33 2.86 -0.70
C ASN A 209 6.32 3.51 0.27
N LYS A 210 6.48 2.93 1.47
CA LYS A 210 7.53 3.36 2.41
C LYS A 210 8.93 3.06 1.88
N ALA A 211 9.11 1.93 1.17
CA ALA A 211 10.39 1.62 0.55
C ALA A 211 10.74 2.65 -0.54
N ILE A 212 9.79 3.00 -1.40
CA ILE A 212 9.97 4.05 -2.41
C ILE A 212 10.28 5.38 -1.74
N GLN A 213 9.52 5.77 -0.72
CA GLN A 213 9.75 7.01 0.02
C GLN A 213 11.16 7.06 0.62
N GLY A 214 11.55 6.05 1.40
CA GLY A 214 12.84 6.00 2.07
C GLY A 214 14.01 6.03 1.10
N LEU A 215 13.90 5.31 -0.02
CA LEU A 215 14.92 5.32 -1.08
C LEU A 215 14.97 6.65 -1.83
N CYS A 216 13.84 7.30 -2.11
CA CYS A 216 13.83 8.64 -2.68
C CYS A 216 14.51 9.66 -1.76
N GLU A 217 14.20 9.63 -0.46
CA GLU A 217 14.81 10.51 0.55
C GLU A 217 16.32 10.28 0.67
N LEU A 218 16.74 9.02 0.75
CA LEU A 218 18.16 8.63 0.79
C LEU A 218 18.93 9.13 -0.43
N LEU A 219 18.35 8.97 -1.63
CA LEU A 219 19.02 9.27 -2.90
C LEU A 219 18.82 10.72 -3.37
N GLY A 220 18.08 11.53 -2.61
CA GLY A 220 17.77 12.92 -2.96
C GLY A 220 16.90 13.05 -4.22
N ILE A 221 16.00 12.09 -4.46
CA ILE A 221 15.08 12.12 -5.60
C ILE A 221 13.80 12.85 -5.21
N ARG A 222 13.43 13.88 -5.97
CA ARG A 222 12.19 14.65 -5.77
C ARG A 222 11.21 14.37 -6.90
N ILE A 223 9.94 14.15 -6.57
CA ILE A 223 8.88 13.84 -7.54
C ILE A 223 7.98 15.08 -7.68
N LYS A 224 7.98 15.72 -8.85
CA LYS A 224 7.24 16.98 -9.08
C LYS A 224 5.76 16.85 -8.80
N GLU A 225 5.12 15.76 -9.24
CA GLU A 225 3.70 15.52 -8.98
C GLU A 225 3.37 15.54 -7.48
N PHE A 226 4.28 15.09 -6.63
CA PHE A 226 4.08 15.13 -5.18
C PHE A 226 4.26 16.54 -4.62
N GLU A 227 5.22 17.30 -5.13
CA GLU A 227 5.38 18.71 -4.75
C GLU A 227 4.17 19.55 -5.16
N GLU A 228 3.60 19.32 -6.35
CA GLU A 228 2.38 20.00 -6.80
C GLU A 228 1.17 19.71 -5.88
N VAL A 229 1.02 18.45 -5.46
CA VAL A 229 -0.03 18.05 -4.51
C VAL A 229 0.21 18.67 -3.13
N ARG A 230 1.45 18.62 -2.62
CA ARG A 230 1.86 19.22 -1.35
C ARG A 230 1.56 20.72 -1.34
N ASP A 231 2.02 21.43 -2.36
CA ASP A 231 1.84 22.88 -2.50
C ASP A 231 0.37 23.25 -2.58
N ARG A 232 -0.45 22.49 -3.30
CA ARG A 232 -1.90 22.68 -3.33
C ARG A 232 -2.50 22.55 -1.93
N TYR A 233 -2.13 21.51 -1.17
CA TYR A 233 -2.72 21.27 0.14
C TYR A 233 -2.28 22.36 1.15
N GLU A 234 -1.03 22.80 1.09
CA GLU A 234 -0.54 23.93 1.90
C GLU A 234 -1.19 25.27 1.52
N ARG A 235 -1.40 25.54 0.23
CA ARG A 235 -2.20 26.69 -0.22
C ARG A 235 -3.63 26.63 0.31
N CYS A 236 -4.27 25.45 0.28
CA CYS A 236 -5.60 25.25 0.85
C CYS A 236 -5.64 25.53 2.36
N LYS A 237 -4.66 25.02 3.14
CA LYS A 237 -4.51 25.31 4.58
C LYS A 237 -4.39 26.82 4.83
N SER A 238 -3.48 27.47 4.12
CA SER A 238 -3.28 28.92 4.20
C SER A 238 -4.54 29.69 3.82
N PHE A 239 -5.25 29.25 2.78
CA PHE A 239 -6.47 29.89 2.32
C PHE A 239 -7.59 29.81 3.36
N VAL A 240 -7.80 28.65 3.99
CA VAL A 240 -8.76 28.48 5.09
C VAL A 240 -8.44 29.44 6.23
N ARG A 241 -7.20 29.44 6.73
CA ARG A 241 -6.77 30.28 7.86
C ARG A 241 -6.97 31.77 7.61
N ASN A 242 -6.71 32.23 6.38
CA ASN A 242 -6.71 33.64 6.03
C ASN A 242 -8.06 34.17 5.51
N ASN A 243 -8.92 33.32 4.96
CA ASN A 243 -10.15 33.75 4.29
C ASN A 243 -11.43 33.23 4.93
N LEU A 244 -11.41 32.07 5.60
CA LEU A 244 -12.60 31.55 6.28
C LEU A 244 -12.77 32.23 7.65
N THR A 245 -13.32 33.44 7.61
CA THR A 245 -13.49 34.30 8.79
C THR A 245 -14.97 34.64 8.98
N LYS A 246 -15.35 34.92 10.23
CA LYS A 246 -16.72 35.30 10.60
C LYS A 246 -17.23 36.53 9.86
N ASP A 247 -16.35 37.45 9.48
CA ASP A 247 -16.75 38.68 8.79
C ASP A 247 -16.99 38.47 7.30
N LYS A 248 -16.24 37.57 6.64
CA LYS A 248 -16.36 37.31 5.20
C LYS A 248 -17.40 36.24 4.87
N PHE A 249 -17.45 35.18 5.66
CA PHE A 249 -18.30 34.01 5.45
C PHE A 249 -18.98 33.62 6.77
N PRO A 250 -19.88 34.48 7.29
CA PRO A 250 -20.42 34.33 8.64
C PRO A 250 -21.17 33.01 8.84
N ILE A 251 -21.95 32.57 7.86
CA ILE A 251 -22.81 31.40 7.99
C ILE A 251 -21.99 30.11 7.85
N LEU A 252 -21.05 30.08 6.91
CA LEU A 252 -20.10 28.98 6.78
C LEU A 252 -19.23 28.88 8.04
N PHE A 253 -18.74 30.00 8.56
CA PHE A 253 -17.96 30.02 9.79
C PHE A 253 -18.77 29.53 10.99
N GLU A 254 -20.06 29.90 11.09
CA GLU A 254 -20.97 29.35 12.11
C GLU A 254 -21.12 27.83 11.99
N LEU A 255 -21.20 27.30 10.77
CA LEU A 255 -21.39 25.87 10.54
C LEU A 255 -20.14 25.03 10.84
N ILE A 256 -18.96 25.48 10.41
CA ILE A 256 -17.72 24.66 10.44
C ILE A 256 -16.55 25.27 11.21
N GLY A 257 -16.67 26.46 11.80
CA GLY A 257 -15.56 27.15 12.47
C GLY A 257 -14.89 26.30 13.55
N GLU A 258 -15.67 25.63 14.40
CA GLU A 258 -15.18 24.71 15.43
C GLU A 258 -14.60 23.40 14.88
N HIS A 259 -14.67 23.18 13.57
CA HIS A 259 -14.22 21.96 12.90
C HIS A 259 -13.08 22.20 11.92
N ILE A 260 -12.63 23.45 11.74
CA ILE A 260 -11.52 23.81 10.85
C ILE A 260 -10.27 22.97 11.14
N HIS A 261 -9.90 22.78 12.41
CA HIS A 261 -8.75 21.94 12.78
C HIS A 261 -8.85 20.51 12.24
N LYS A 262 -10.07 19.94 12.14
CA LYS A 262 -10.28 18.60 11.57
C LYS A 262 -10.08 18.60 10.06
N LEU A 263 -10.47 19.68 9.38
CA LEU A 263 -10.17 19.84 7.95
C LEU A 263 -8.65 19.93 7.76
N GLU A 264 -7.96 20.72 8.57
CA GLU A 264 -6.50 20.83 8.52
C GLU A 264 -5.80 19.49 8.75
N THR A 265 -6.26 18.68 9.71
CA THR A 265 -5.74 17.31 9.91
C THR A 265 -5.91 16.44 8.66
N ILE A 266 -7.04 16.56 7.93
CA ILE A 266 -7.25 15.81 6.68
C ILE A 266 -6.30 16.30 5.57
N LEU A 267 -6.03 17.62 5.50
CA LEU A 267 -5.07 18.19 4.55
C LEU A 267 -3.63 17.72 4.86
N GLU A 268 -3.24 17.73 6.13
CA GLU A 268 -1.94 17.26 6.62
C GLU A 268 -1.75 15.77 6.35
N GLU A 269 -2.76 14.96 6.64
CA GLU A 269 -2.75 13.54 6.31
C GLU A 269 -2.57 13.30 4.80
N GLY A 270 -3.16 14.16 3.96
CA GLY A 270 -2.92 14.14 2.52
C GLY A 270 -1.47 14.46 2.15
N ILE A 271 -0.80 15.36 2.86
CA ILE A 271 0.62 15.67 2.64
C ILE A 271 1.51 14.52 3.12
N ASP A 272 1.20 13.92 4.26
CA ASP A 272 1.99 12.82 4.82
C ASP A 272 1.89 11.54 3.97
N LYS A 273 0.81 11.39 3.20
CA LYS A 273 0.54 10.23 2.34
C LYS A 273 0.80 10.44 0.85
N LEU A 274 1.69 11.36 0.46
CA LEU A 274 2.00 11.61 -0.96
C LEU A 274 2.31 10.34 -1.76
N TYR A 275 3.16 9.44 -1.22
CA TYR A 275 3.51 8.16 -1.85
C TYR A 275 2.36 7.14 -1.91
N TYR A 276 1.24 7.39 -1.22
CA TYR A 276 0.04 6.56 -1.24
C TYR A 276 -1.07 7.17 -2.11
N HIS A 277 -0.81 8.28 -2.79
CA HIS A 277 -1.77 8.85 -3.72
C HIS A 277 -1.95 7.95 -4.94
N VAL A 278 -3.18 7.93 -5.45
CA VAL A 278 -3.54 7.25 -6.69
C VAL A 278 -4.17 8.26 -7.63
N GLU A 279 -3.98 8.04 -8.93
CA GLU A 279 -4.59 8.89 -9.95
C GLU A 279 -6.10 8.61 -10.04
N SER A 280 -6.89 9.68 -10.14
CA SER A 280 -8.31 9.64 -10.44
C SER A 280 -8.64 10.61 -11.57
N LYS A 281 -9.86 10.57 -12.09
CA LYS A 281 -10.33 11.56 -13.09
C LYS A 281 -10.27 13.00 -12.59
N GLU A 282 -10.30 13.22 -11.28
CA GLU A 282 -10.21 14.56 -10.68
C GLU A 282 -8.75 14.97 -10.39
N GLY A 283 -7.81 14.04 -10.53
CA GLY A 283 -6.39 14.19 -10.17
C GLY A 283 -5.98 13.23 -9.05
N MET A 284 -4.83 13.51 -8.43
CA MET A 284 -4.27 12.70 -7.35
C MET A 284 -5.15 12.73 -6.09
N VAL A 285 -5.45 11.54 -5.57
CA VAL A 285 -6.28 11.33 -4.38
C VAL A 285 -5.60 10.42 -3.39
N PHE A 286 -5.80 10.65 -2.09
CA PHE A 286 -5.37 9.73 -1.06
C PHE A 286 -6.54 8.92 -0.53
N SER A 287 -6.23 7.74 0.01
CA SER A 287 -7.22 6.88 0.64
C SER A 287 -7.10 6.92 2.16
N ALA A 288 -8.23 7.05 2.84
CA ALA A 288 -8.31 6.94 4.29
C ALA A 288 -9.64 6.30 4.69
N SER A 289 -9.61 5.42 5.69
CA SER A 289 -10.84 4.91 6.28
C SER A 289 -11.41 5.94 7.27
N MET A 290 -12.72 5.93 7.45
CA MET A 290 -13.37 6.75 8.48
C MET A 290 -12.86 6.41 9.89
N GLN A 291 -12.51 5.14 10.14
CA GLN A 291 -11.96 4.73 11.42
C GLN A 291 -10.58 5.35 11.63
N TYR A 292 -9.71 5.26 10.63
CA TYR A 292 -8.37 5.85 10.66
C TYR A 292 -8.43 7.36 10.92
N LEU A 293 -9.27 8.10 10.18
CA LEU A 293 -9.43 9.55 10.40
C LEU A 293 -9.97 9.87 11.80
N ALA A 294 -10.79 8.99 12.38
CA ALA A 294 -11.30 9.18 13.73
C ALA A 294 -10.22 8.92 14.80
N ASP A 295 -9.38 7.91 14.59
CA ASP A 295 -8.28 7.55 15.48
C ASP A 295 -7.22 8.65 15.54
N ILE A 296 -6.78 9.19 14.39
CA ILE A 296 -5.80 10.30 14.36
C ILE A 296 -6.33 11.58 15.00
N MET A 297 -7.65 11.77 15.03
CA MET A 297 -8.32 12.91 15.68
C MET A 297 -8.68 12.64 17.15
N GLY A 298 -8.46 11.43 17.67
CA GLY A 298 -8.83 11.03 19.02
C GLY A 298 -10.34 11.11 19.29
N LYS A 299 -11.17 10.78 18.29
CA LYS A 299 -12.65 10.85 18.36
C LYS A 299 -13.32 9.57 17.87
N GLY A 300 -14.61 9.42 18.17
CA GLY A 300 -15.40 8.30 17.65
C GLY A 300 -15.77 8.49 16.17
N LYS A 301 -15.87 7.37 15.43
CA LYS A 301 -16.31 7.35 14.01
C LYS A 301 -17.64 8.07 13.79
N SER A 302 -18.60 7.91 14.70
CA SER A 302 -19.91 8.57 14.64
C SER A 302 -19.83 10.10 14.77
N THR A 303 -18.78 10.63 15.40
CA THR A 303 -18.53 12.07 15.52
C THR A 303 -17.86 12.63 14.27
N ILE A 304 -16.88 11.91 13.72
CA ILE A 304 -16.09 12.40 12.57
C ILE A 304 -16.84 12.26 11.25
N ASN A 305 -17.62 11.19 11.06
CA ASN A 305 -18.29 10.92 9.80
C ASN A 305 -19.24 12.06 9.35
N PRO A 306 -20.16 12.60 10.19
CA PRO A 306 -20.98 13.76 9.82
C PRO A 306 -20.14 14.97 9.38
N ILE A 307 -19.05 15.26 10.09
CA ILE A 307 -18.18 16.41 9.82
C ILE A 307 -17.46 16.27 8.47
N VAL A 308 -16.89 15.10 8.18
CA VAL A 308 -16.24 14.84 6.88
C VAL A 308 -17.25 14.92 5.73
N ASN A 309 -18.48 14.44 5.95
CA ASN A 309 -19.55 14.54 4.96
C ASN A 309 -19.99 15.99 4.72
N ILE A 310 -19.95 16.85 5.74
CA ILE A 310 -20.16 18.29 5.59
C ILE A 310 -19.04 18.92 4.76
N PHE A 311 -17.78 18.61 5.02
CA PHE A 311 -16.68 19.10 4.19
C PHE A 311 -16.85 18.68 2.72
N ALA A 312 -17.34 17.46 2.48
CA ALA A 312 -17.65 16.99 1.13
C ALA A 312 -18.83 17.74 0.50
N LEU A 313 -19.91 18.00 1.25
CA LEU A 313 -21.05 18.81 0.77
C LEU A 313 -20.61 20.22 0.38
N LEU A 314 -19.81 20.86 1.22
CA LEU A 314 -19.31 22.22 1.02
C LEU A 314 -18.27 22.33 -0.10
N GLY A 315 -17.89 21.21 -0.72
CA GLY A 315 -16.90 21.16 -1.79
C GLY A 315 -15.46 21.32 -1.31
N LEU A 316 -15.21 21.34 0.00
CA LEU A 316 -13.86 21.39 0.59
C LEU A 316 -13.12 20.05 0.43
N LEU A 317 -13.88 18.96 0.28
CA LEU A 317 -13.41 17.63 -0.10
C LEU A 317 -14.30 17.08 -1.22
N ARG A 318 -13.78 16.16 -2.02
CA ARG A 318 -14.58 15.31 -2.91
C ARG A 318 -14.23 13.85 -2.69
N LYS A 319 -15.21 12.99 -2.96
CA LYS A 319 -15.06 11.53 -2.82
C LYS A 319 -15.22 10.86 -4.18
N PRO A 320 -14.19 10.94 -5.05
CA PRO A 320 -14.29 10.38 -6.38
C PRO A 320 -14.39 8.86 -6.36
N ASP A 321 -15.06 8.32 -7.36
CA ASP A 321 -15.03 6.88 -7.62
C ASP A 321 -13.71 6.54 -8.32
N VAL A 322 -12.77 5.98 -7.56
CA VAL A 322 -11.54 5.43 -8.14
C VAL A 322 -11.87 4.06 -8.70
N ARG A 323 -11.90 3.94 -10.05
CA ARG A 323 -11.91 2.62 -10.69
C ARG A 323 -10.59 1.96 -10.35
N SER A 324 -10.62 0.95 -9.49
CA SER A 324 -9.46 0.16 -9.13
C SER A 324 -8.81 -0.45 -10.39
N GLY A 325 -7.74 0.16 -10.89
CA GLY A 325 -6.73 -0.55 -11.67
C GLY A 325 -5.91 -1.48 -10.78
N ILE A 326 -5.28 -2.48 -11.41
CA ILE A 326 -4.28 -3.52 -11.01
C ILE A 326 -4.09 -3.88 -9.51
N TYR A 327 -4.15 -2.94 -8.57
CA TYR A 327 -3.95 -3.14 -7.12
C TYR A 327 -5.21 -3.04 -6.25
N GLY A 328 -6.33 -2.54 -6.75
CA GLY A 328 -7.55 -2.49 -5.95
C GLY A 328 -8.27 -3.84 -5.95
N LYS A 329 -8.05 -4.63 -4.89
CA LYS A 329 -9.06 -5.63 -4.48
C LYS A 329 -10.38 -4.88 -4.31
N GLY A 330 -11.46 -5.47 -4.85
CA GLY A 330 -12.80 -4.89 -4.89
C GLY A 330 -13.19 -4.26 -3.56
N SER A 331 -13.99 -3.20 -3.67
CA SER A 331 -14.56 -2.39 -2.59
C SER A 331 -15.00 -3.22 -1.37
N ASN A 332 -14.07 -3.52 -0.46
CA ASN A 332 -14.43 -3.81 0.91
C ASN A 332 -14.78 -2.44 1.52
N ASN A 333 -16.01 -2.32 2.02
CA ASN A 333 -16.81 -1.10 2.19
C ASN A 333 -16.26 0.01 3.12
N ASP A 334 -14.97 0.09 3.43
CA ASP A 334 -14.43 1.01 4.45
C ASP A 334 -13.37 2.01 3.98
N ILE A 335 -12.80 1.86 2.78
CA ILE A 335 -11.76 2.78 2.28
C ILE A 335 -12.41 3.83 1.37
N THR A 336 -12.36 5.10 1.79
CA THR A 336 -12.82 6.24 0.99
C THR A 336 -11.61 6.95 0.38
N TYR A 337 -11.75 7.40 -0.86
CA TYR A 337 -10.75 8.25 -1.51
C TYR A 337 -11.16 9.71 -1.40
N TYR A 338 -10.17 10.58 -1.19
CA TYR A 338 -10.36 12.02 -1.02
C TYR A 338 -9.57 12.77 -2.08
N TYR A 339 -10.29 13.60 -2.82
CA TYR A 339 -9.71 14.66 -3.63
C TYR A 339 -9.90 15.99 -2.89
N ILE A 340 -8.82 16.76 -2.76
CA ILE A 340 -8.86 18.13 -2.22
C ILE A 340 -8.77 19.09 -3.41
N PRO A 341 -9.84 19.83 -3.73
CA PRO A 341 -9.80 20.85 -4.77
C PRO A 341 -8.97 22.05 -4.32
N GLU A 342 -8.51 22.85 -5.29
CA GLU A 342 -7.94 24.17 -4.99
C GLU A 342 -9.01 25.06 -4.35
N TYR A 343 -8.68 25.69 -3.23
CA TYR A 343 -9.59 26.59 -2.54
C TYR A 343 -9.50 28.00 -3.08
N ASN A 344 -10.66 28.61 -3.31
CA ASN A 344 -10.78 29.97 -3.78
C ASN A 344 -12.08 30.60 -3.25
N ASN A 345 -12.25 31.90 -3.51
CA ASN A 345 -13.43 32.63 -3.02
C ASN A 345 -14.73 32.11 -3.62
N GLU A 346 -14.73 31.64 -4.86
CA GLU A 346 -15.93 31.08 -5.51
C GLU A 346 -16.41 29.81 -4.77
N LEU A 347 -15.47 28.93 -4.39
CA LEU A 347 -15.76 27.75 -3.59
C LEU A 347 -16.36 28.14 -2.24
N PHE A 348 -15.77 29.12 -1.53
CA PHE A 348 -16.29 29.57 -0.24
C PHE A 348 -17.66 30.27 -0.35
N GLN A 349 -17.91 31.01 -1.43
CA GLN A 349 -19.24 31.58 -1.70
C GLN A 349 -20.29 30.51 -1.92
N LYS A 350 -19.98 29.44 -2.68
CA LYS A 350 -20.88 28.30 -2.84
C LYS A 350 -21.10 27.57 -1.50
N ALA A 351 -20.04 27.39 -0.72
CA ALA A 351 -20.10 26.78 0.60
C ALA A 351 -20.96 27.61 1.58
N GLU A 352 -20.88 28.94 1.55
CA GLU A 352 -21.73 29.86 2.33
C GLU A 352 -23.21 29.67 1.99
N GLN A 353 -23.56 29.58 0.70
CA GLN A 353 -24.93 29.33 0.25
C GLN A 353 -25.45 27.96 0.74
N LEU A 354 -24.63 26.91 0.67
CA LEU A 354 -24.99 25.58 1.17
C LEU A 354 -25.14 25.57 2.71
N ALA A 355 -24.27 26.29 3.42
CA ALA A 355 -24.37 26.46 4.88
C ALA A 355 -25.65 27.19 5.27
N MET A 356 -26.07 28.20 4.49
CA MET A 356 -27.35 28.89 4.68
C MET A 356 -28.54 27.95 4.54
N ILE A 357 -28.53 27.05 3.54
CA ILE A 357 -29.58 26.04 3.38
C ILE A 357 -29.62 25.09 4.59
N LEU A 358 -28.47 24.66 5.11
CA LEU A 358 -28.41 23.76 6.27
C LEU A 358 -28.93 24.41 7.55
N LEU A 359 -28.52 25.64 7.83
CA LEU A 359 -28.78 26.29 9.11
C LEU A 359 -30.14 27.01 9.17
N TYR A 360 -30.61 27.55 8.04
CA TYR A 360 -31.73 28.50 8.02
C TYR A 360 -32.92 28.11 7.14
N ASN A 361 -32.80 27.13 6.24
CA ASN A 361 -33.93 26.69 5.40
C ASN A 361 -34.64 25.47 5.99
N GLY A 362 -35.56 25.70 6.93
CA GLY A 362 -36.32 24.64 7.61
C GLY A 362 -35.66 24.20 8.92
N GLU A 363 -35.66 22.90 9.22
CA GLU A 363 -34.97 22.38 10.40
C GLU A 363 -33.46 22.70 10.33
N ARG A 364 -32.91 23.21 11.44
CA ARG A 364 -31.50 23.58 11.56
C ARG A 364 -30.65 22.31 11.64
N ILE A 365 -29.71 22.16 10.72
CA ILE A 365 -28.82 21.00 10.66
C ILE A 365 -27.39 21.45 10.91
N THR A 366 -26.85 21.08 12.07
CA THR A 366 -25.46 21.34 12.45
C THR A 366 -24.52 20.34 11.77
N ALA A 367 -23.22 20.65 11.76
CA ALA A 367 -22.26 19.76 11.14
C ALA A 367 -22.20 18.36 11.80
N SER A 368 -22.38 18.31 13.13
CA SER A 368 -22.38 17.05 13.89
C SER A 368 -23.65 16.22 13.71
N SER A 369 -24.77 16.83 13.29
CA SER A 369 -26.05 16.16 13.05
C SER A 369 -26.31 15.88 11.57
N PHE A 370 -25.33 16.11 10.70
CA PHE A 370 -25.49 15.91 9.26
C PHE A 370 -25.57 14.41 8.92
N SER A 371 -26.64 14.05 8.22
CA SER A 371 -26.97 12.66 7.89
C SER A 371 -27.39 12.53 6.43
N TYR A 372 -27.39 11.31 5.93
CA TYR A 372 -27.82 11.03 4.56
C TYR A 372 -29.28 11.44 4.31
N LYS A 373 -30.18 11.14 5.26
CA LYS A 373 -31.59 11.54 5.20
C LYS A 373 -31.73 13.06 5.05
N ASN A 374 -31.07 13.79 5.95
CA ASN A 374 -31.05 15.25 5.95
C ASN A 374 -30.49 15.84 4.64
N CYS A 375 -29.47 15.18 4.07
CA CYS A 375 -28.89 15.57 2.79
C CYS A 375 -29.87 15.36 1.62
N ILE A 376 -30.60 14.24 1.58
CA ILE A 376 -31.63 13.99 0.56
C ILE A 376 -32.72 15.06 0.64
N GLU A 377 -33.23 15.32 1.84
CA GLU A 377 -34.34 16.25 2.02
C GLU A 377 -33.99 17.68 1.56
N LYS A 378 -32.77 18.15 1.83
CA LYS A 378 -32.35 19.51 1.47
C LYS A 378 -31.72 19.65 0.08
N PHE A 379 -31.02 18.63 -0.41
CA PHE A 379 -30.17 18.73 -1.61
C PHE A 379 -30.48 17.67 -2.68
N GLY A 380 -31.37 16.72 -2.39
CA GLY A 380 -31.76 15.66 -3.30
C GLY A 380 -30.83 14.46 -3.31
N GLN A 381 -31.30 13.42 -3.99
CA GLN A 381 -30.72 12.08 -3.96
C GLN A 381 -29.35 11.99 -4.64
N GLU A 382 -29.12 12.77 -5.70
CA GLU A 382 -27.86 12.77 -6.45
C GLU A 382 -26.69 13.29 -5.61
N ILE A 383 -26.87 14.44 -4.95
CA ILE A 383 -25.86 15.03 -4.06
C ILE A 383 -25.62 14.11 -2.86
N ALA A 384 -26.66 13.55 -2.26
CA ALA A 384 -26.48 12.60 -1.16
C ALA A 384 -25.65 11.36 -1.58
N ASN A 385 -25.87 10.84 -2.78
CA ASN A 385 -25.12 9.69 -3.29
C ASN A 385 -23.65 9.96 -3.60
N SER A 386 -23.28 11.21 -3.91
CA SER A 386 -21.88 11.59 -4.15
C SER A 386 -21.09 11.74 -2.84
N ILE A 387 -21.75 12.17 -1.76
CA ILE A 387 -21.13 12.38 -0.44
C ILE A 387 -21.08 11.09 0.38
N PHE A 388 -22.16 10.31 0.38
CA PHE A 388 -22.29 9.11 1.20
C PHE A 388 -22.06 7.88 0.32
N LYS A 389 -20.83 7.36 0.32
CA LYS A 389 -20.43 6.21 -0.51
C LYS A 389 -20.68 4.85 0.17
N ASP A 390 -20.79 4.82 1.49
CA ASP A 390 -21.03 3.59 2.26
C ASP A 390 -22.48 3.07 2.10
N LYS A 391 -22.60 1.79 1.75
CA LYS A 391 -23.88 1.07 1.58
C LYS A 391 -24.67 0.96 2.88
N VAL A 392 -24.01 0.83 4.04
CA VAL A 392 -24.67 0.71 5.36
C VAL A 392 -25.36 2.00 5.74
N THR A 393 -24.70 3.13 5.48
CA THR A 393 -25.26 4.47 5.73
C THR A 393 -26.49 4.75 4.86
N LYS A 394 -26.52 4.25 3.61
CA LYS A 394 -27.70 4.34 2.74
C LYS A 394 -28.86 3.46 3.21
N ALA A 395 -28.56 2.23 3.62
CA ALA A 395 -29.56 1.24 4.04
C ALA A 395 -30.30 1.61 5.34
N ARG A 396 -29.66 2.32 6.27
CA ARG A 396 -30.30 2.77 7.52
C ARG A 396 -31.26 3.96 7.36
N ALA A 397 -31.23 4.61 6.21
CA ALA A 397 -32.08 5.75 5.87
C ALA A 397 -33.20 5.40 4.87
N SER A 398 -33.18 4.17 4.37
CA SER A 398 -34.29 3.54 3.63
C SER A 398 -35.24 2.92 4.63
#